data_AF-A0A6C0JXB2-F1
#
_entry.id   AF-A0A6C0JXB2-F1
#
_cell.length_a   1.000
_cell.length_b   1.000
_cell.length_c   1.000
_cell.angle_alpha   90.00
_cell.angle_beta   90.00
_cell.angle_gamma   90.00
#
_symmetry.space_group_name_H-M   'P 1'
#
loop_
_entity.id
_entity.type
_entity.pdbx_description
1 polymer ?
#
loop_
_entity_poly.entity_id
_entity_poly.type
_entity_poly.pdbx_seq_one_letter_code
_entity_poly.pdbx_strand_id
1 'polypeptide(L)'
;MKYKDIYIFIFMDTIDCLEEFDFWKELNKDERIEEKHCLISKEPLTIHALTLPCGHTFNYAPLCREIVKLKYPTSTFKSPLCLKRNQIRCPYCRTIINQLLPRLPMYDLNLPKNICSNTNCIPMKPCEYVFKRGKRCGETCNQPSGFISEQGITCLQHYTKKMKKE
;
A
#
# COMPACT_ATOMS: atom_id res chain seq x y z
N MET A 1 24.52 50.72 38.56
CA MET A 1 23.72 49.49 38.77
C MET A 1 22.46 49.59 37.94
N LYS A 2 22.50 49.11 36.69
CA LYS A 2 21.42 49.35 35.72
C LYS A 2 21.11 48.05 34.98
N TYR A 3 19.92 47.51 35.27
CA TYR A 3 19.05 46.65 34.45
C TYR A 3 19.56 45.32 33.88
N LYS A 4 20.85 45.04 33.77
CA LYS A 4 21.35 43.74 33.29
C LYS A 4 21.30 42.63 34.35
N ASP A 5 21.44 43.00 35.62
CA ASP A 5 21.55 42.02 36.71
C ASP A 5 20.18 41.47 37.17
N ILE A 6 19.08 42.16 36.82
CA ILE A 6 17.71 41.72 37.13
C ILE A 6 17.21 40.71 36.09
N TYR A 7 17.64 40.85 34.82
CA TYR A 7 17.21 39.96 33.74
C TYR A 7 17.85 38.56 33.82
N ILE A 8 19.01 38.46 34.46
CA ILE A 8 19.67 37.18 34.74
C ILE A 8 18.97 36.44 35.89
N PHE A 9 18.46 37.16 36.90
CA PHE A 9 17.85 36.56 38.07
C PHE A 9 16.44 36.00 37.80
N ILE A 10 15.68 36.62 36.88
CA ILE A 10 14.32 36.15 36.53
C ILE A 10 14.38 34.96 35.54
N PHE A 11 15.50 34.75 34.84
CA PHE A 11 15.63 33.67 33.85
C PHE A 11 16.06 32.32 34.47
N MET A 12 16.45 32.29 35.74
CA MET A 12 16.95 31.06 36.39
C MET A 12 15.90 30.26 37.18
N ASP A 13 14.70 30.79 37.45
CA ASP A 13 13.71 30.13 38.32
C ASP A 13 12.53 29.46 37.57
N THR A 14 12.64 29.27 36.24
CA THR A 14 11.57 28.59 35.44
C THR A 14 12.03 27.35 34.69
N ILE A 15 13.25 26.88 34.92
CA ILE A 15 13.76 25.63 34.34
C ILE A 15 14.17 24.72 35.49
N ASP A 16 13.20 24.31 36.30
CA ASP A 16 13.45 23.35 37.39
C ASP A 16 12.39 22.25 37.46
N CYS A 17 11.79 21.94 36.32
CA CYS A 17 10.97 20.76 36.12
C CYS A 17 11.12 20.35 34.66
N LEU A 18 12.09 19.49 34.36
CA LEU A 18 11.97 18.39 33.41
C LEU A 18 13.29 17.62 33.57
N GLU A 19 13.19 16.41 34.11
CA GLU A 19 14.27 15.43 34.09
C GLU A 19 14.95 15.45 32.71
N GLU A 20 16.28 15.33 32.70
CA GLU A 20 17.12 15.33 31.51
C GLU A 20 16.74 14.17 30.59
N PHE A 21 15.67 14.34 29.83
CA PHE A 21 15.15 13.39 28.87
C PHE A 21 16.04 13.44 27.63
N ASP A 22 17.06 12.58 27.61
CA ASP A 22 17.94 12.42 26.46
C ASP A 22 17.20 11.70 25.33
N PHE A 23 16.51 12.50 24.51
CA PHE A 23 15.76 12.07 23.33
C PHE A 23 16.60 11.22 22.36
N TRP A 24 17.90 11.50 22.24
CA TRP A 24 18.79 10.75 21.33
C TRP A 24 19.10 9.36 21.85
N LYS A 25 19.25 9.22 23.18
CA LYS A 25 19.46 7.93 23.84
C LYS A 25 18.25 7.01 23.70
N GLU A 26 17.03 7.55 23.75
CA GLU A 26 15.81 6.76 23.49
C GLU A 26 15.68 6.34 22.01
N LEU A 27 15.99 7.22 21.06
CA LEU A 27 15.93 6.89 19.62
C LEU A 27 16.88 5.75 19.21
N ASN A 28 18.00 5.61 19.92
CA ASN A 28 19.04 4.62 19.65
C ASN A 28 18.83 3.29 20.40
N LYS A 29 17.76 3.14 21.18
CA LYS A 29 17.37 1.83 21.71
C LYS A 29 16.82 0.96 20.57
N ASP A 30 17.70 0.25 19.88
CA ASP A 30 17.30 -0.66 18.81
C ASP A 30 16.78 -1.99 19.38
N GLU A 31 15.51 -1.98 19.80
CA GLU A 31 14.67 -3.18 19.94
C GLU A 31 13.82 -3.41 18.69
N ARG A 32 14.36 -3.09 17.50
CA ARG A 32 13.58 -3.19 16.25
C ARG A 32 13.55 -4.65 15.78
N ILE A 33 12.44 -5.32 16.04
CA ILE A 33 12.06 -6.50 15.26
C ILE A 33 11.90 -6.03 13.80
N GLU A 34 12.67 -6.59 12.86
CA GLU A 34 12.67 -6.22 11.43
C GLU A 34 11.38 -6.65 10.70
N GLU A 35 10.22 -6.35 11.27
CA GLU A 35 8.96 -6.57 10.60
C GLU A 35 8.82 -5.60 9.42
N LYS A 36 8.54 -6.13 8.23
CA LYS A 36 8.26 -5.29 7.06
C LYS A 36 6.86 -4.70 7.22
N HIS A 37 6.79 -3.39 7.29
CA HIS A 37 5.54 -2.65 7.46
C HIS A 37 5.07 -1.99 6.16
N CYS A 38 3.76 -1.79 6.04
CA CYS A 38 3.13 -1.00 4.99
C CYS A 38 3.49 0.49 5.13
N LEU A 39 4.00 1.10 4.07
CA LEU A 39 4.43 2.51 4.11
C LEU A 39 3.28 3.52 4.34
N ILE A 40 2.02 3.11 4.06
CA ILE A 40 0.80 3.93 4.23
C ILE A 40 0.20 3.73 5.62
N SER A 41 -0.20 2.50 5.97
CA SER A 41 -0.92 2.25 7.23
C SER A 41 -0.01 2.04 8.44
N LYS A 42 1.30 1.83 8.22
CA LYS A 42 2.28 1.44 9.25
C LYS A 42 1.99 0.11 9.95
N GLU A 43 1.03 -0.66 9.44
CA GLU A 43 0.73 -2.03 9.86
C GLU A 43 1.69 -3.03 9.20
N PRO A 44 1.87 -4.24 9.76
CA PRO A 44 2.66 -5.29 9.12
C PRO A 44 2.12 -5.65 7.72
N LEU A 45 3.02 -6.08 6.83
CA LEU A 45 2.64 -6.48 5.48
C LEU A 45 1.78 -7.75 5.47
N THR A 46 0.66 -7.73 4.76
CA THR A 46 -0.24 -8.87 4.65
C THR A 46 0.16 -9.82 3.52
N ILE A 47 -0.48 -11.00 3.46
CA ILE A 47 -0.31 -11.98 2.38
C ILE A 47 -0.61 -11.42 0.97
N HIS A 48 -1.36 -10.33 0.90
CA HIS A 48 -1.74 -9.64 -0.34
C HIS A 48 -1.01 -8.30 -0.50
N ALA A 49 0.10 -8.11 0.21
CA ALA A 49 0.98 -6.97 -0.01
C ALA A 49 1.42 -6.91 -1.49
N LEU A 50 1.45 -5.71 -2.03
CA LEU A 50 1.73 -5.46 -3.44
C LEU A 50 2.91 -4.50 -3.56
N THR A 51 3.93 -4.96 -4.28
CA THR A 51 5.11 -4.15 -4.64
C THR A 51 4.84 -3.47 -5.97
N LEU A 52 4.83 -2.14 -5.97
CA LEU A 52 4.72 -1.35 -7.19
C LEU A 52 6.02 -1.45 -8.01
N PRO A 53 5.99 -1.20 -9.34
CA PRO A 53 7.20 -1.19 -10.18
C PRO A 53 8.30 -0.22 -9.74
N CYS A 54 7.97 0.79 -8.91
CA CYS A 54 8.93 1.70 -8.29
C CYS A 54 9.59 1.15 -7.00
N GLY A 55 9.37 -0.12 -6.65
CA GLY A 55 9.97 -0.81 -5.51
C GLY A 55 9.23 -0.67 -4.18
N HIS A 56 8.26 0.24 -4.08
CA HIS A 56 7.52 0.46 -2.84
C HIS A 56 6.43 -0.60 -2.64
N THR A 57 6.33 -1.11 -1.41
CA THR A 57 5.41 -2.19 -1.04
C THR A 57 4.35 -1.69 -0.06
N PHE A 58 3.10 -2.10 -0.29
CA PHE A 58 1.94 -1.64 0.48
C PHE A 58 0.94 -2.78 0.68
N ASN A 59 0.15 -2.70 1.74
CA ASN A 59 -1.04 -3.52 1.88
C ASN A 59 -2.09 -3.11 0.83
N TYR A 60 -2.78 -4.11 0.27
CA TYR A 60 -3.67 -3.91 -0.88
C TYR A 60 -4.82 -2.92 -0.61
N ALA A 61 -5.51 -3.05 0.52
CA ALA A 61 -6.63 -2.18 0.87
C ALA A 61 -6.23 -0.70 1.05
N PRO A 62 -5.23 -0.34 1.89
CA PRO A 62 -4.82 1.06 2.02
C PRO A 62 -4.26 1.63 0.71
N LEU A 63 -3.53 0.83 -0.08
CA LEU A 63 -3.04 1.24 -1.39
C LEU A 63 -4.18 1.61 -2.36
N CYS A 64 -5.23 0.78 -2.43
CA CYS A 64 -6.40 1.04 -3.26
C CYS A 64 -7.05 2.39 -2.90
N ARG A 65 -7.28 2.63 -1.62
CA ARG A 65 -7.93 3.87 -1.12
C ARG A 65 -7.11 5.11 -1.48
N GLU A 66 -5.79 5.06 -1.30
CA GLU A 66 -4.91 6.18 -1.63
C GLU A 66 -4.87 6.44 -3.14
N ILE A 67 -4.81 5.41 -3.98
CA ILE A 67 -4.86 5.58 -5.44
C ILE A 67 -6.19 6.20 -5.89
N VAL A 68 -7.31 5.82 -5.26
CA VAL A 68 -8.61 6.45 -5.55
C VAL A 68 -8.58 7.95 -5.26
N LYS A 69 -8.08 8.36 -4.09
CA LYS A 69 -7.95 9.79 -3.72
C LYS A 69 -7.05 10.56 -4.70
N LEU A 70 -5.93 9.94 -5.11
CA LEU A 70 -4.98 10.56 -6.03
C LEU A 70 -5.52 10.70 -7.46
N LYS A 71 -6.34 9.74 -7.92
CA LYS A 71 -6.87 9.71 -9.29
C LYS A 71 -8.21 10.43 -9.45
N TYR A 72 -9.03 10.42 -8.41
CA TYR A 72 -10.36 11.01 -8.36
C TYR A 72 -10.46 11.98 -7.17
N PRO A 73 -9.71 13.10 -7.19
CA PRO A 73 -9.79 14.09 -6.12
C PRO A 73 -11.20 14.70 -6.07
N THR A 74 -11.85 14.61 -4.91
CA THR A 74 -13.20 15.15 -4.68
C THR A 74 -13.19 16.60 -4.18
N SER A 75 -12.04 17.12 -3.75
CA SER A 75 -11.90 18.47 -3.21
C SER A 75 -11.70 19.52 -4.31
N THR A 76 -11.99 20.78 -3.99
CA THR A 76 -11.70 21.97 -4.82
C THR A 76 -10.24 22.03 -5.27
N PHE A 77 -9.33 21.45 -4.49
CA PHE A 77 -7.92 21.31 -4.85
C PHE A 77 -7.73 20.10 -5.76
N LYS A 78 -7.90 20.32 -7.07
CA LYS A 78 -7.59 19.31 -8.08
C LYS A 78 -6.09 19.02 -8.03
N SER A 79 -5.73 17.74 -8.12
CA SER A 79 -4.34 17.37 -8.37
C SER A 79 -3.89 18.05 -9.67
N PRO A 80 -2.73 18.72 -9.71
CA PRO A 80 -2.24 19.36 -10.94
C PRO A 80 -1.93 18.33 -12.03
N LEU A 81 -1.86 17.04 -11.66
CA LEU A 81 -1.55 15.95 -12.57
C LEU A 81 -2.80 15.14 -12.92
N CYS A 82 -3.20 15.21 -14.19
CA CYS A 82 -4.25 14.36 -14.75
C CYS A 82 -3.66 13.00 -15.17
N LEU A 83 -3.98 11.93 -14.42
CA LEU A 83 -3.57 10.57 -14.77
C LEU A 83 -4.42 10.00 -15.92
N LYS A 84 -3.80 9.28 -16.85
CA LYS A 84 -4.53 8.53 -17.89
C LYS A 84 -5.34 7.39 -17.28
N ARG A 85 -6.31 6.86 -18.05
CA ARG A 85 -7.15 5.72 -17.63
C ARG A 85 -6.31 4.54 -17.14
N ASN A 86 -5.23 4.20 -17.82
CA ASN A 86 -4.38 3.05 -17.46
C ASN A 86 -3.20 3.41 -16.55
N GLN A 87 -3.23 4.58 -15.89
CA GLN A 87 -2.16 5.04 -15.03
C GLN A 87 -2.60 5.14 -13.57
N ILE A 88 -1.68 4.83 -12.67
CA ILE A 88 -1.76 5.13 -11.24
C ILE A 88 -0.52 5.91 -10.82
N ARG A 89 -0.55 6.51 -9.63
CA ARG A 89 0.59 7.20 -9.04
C ARG A 89 0.93 6.55 -7.72
N CYS A 90 2.22 6.23 -7.50
CA CYS A 90 2.67 5.71 -6.22
C CYS A 90 2.37 6.74 -5.10
N PRO A 91 1.71 6.35 -4.00
CA PRO A 91 1.43 7.26 -2.89
C PRO A 91 2.69 7.76 -2.17
N TYR A 92 3.79 7.00 -2.22
CA TYR A 92 5.04 7.33 -1.54
C TYR A 92 5.96 8.19 -2.42
N CYS A 93 6.52 7.61 -3.48
CA CYS A 93 7.51 8.29 -4.33
C CYS A 93 6.91 9.08 -5.50
N ARG A 94 5.57 9.11 -5.62
CA ARG A 94 4.86 9.88 -6.66
C ARG A 94 5.15 9.49 -8.12
N THR A 95 5.90 8.42 -8.37
CA THR A 95 6.15 7.84 -9.71
C THR A 95 4.83 7.44 -10.38
N ILE A 96 4.69 7.76 -11.67
CA ILE A 96 3.55 7.33 -12.50
C ILE A 96 3.81 5.93 -13.03
N ILE A 97 2.84 5.03 -12.85
CA ILE A 97 2.91 3.63 -13.26
C ILE A 97 1.82 3.40 -14.31
N ASN A 98 2.18 2.81 -15.46
CA ASN A 98 1.28 2.58 -16.61
C ASN A 98 0.46 1.28 -16.52
N GLN A 99 0.31 0.75 -15.32
CA GLN A 99 -0.45 -0.46 -15.01
C GLN A 99 -1.43 -0.16 -13.88
N LEU A 100 -2.58 -0.84 -13.90
CA LEU A 100 -3.57 -0.74 -12.84
C LEU A 100 -3.31 -1.75 -11.72
N LEU A 101 -4.03 -1.65 -10.61
CA LEU A 101 -3.96 -2.69 -9.59
C LEU A 101 -4.64 -3.99 -10.08
N PRO A 102 -4.18 -5.17 -9.65
CA PRO A 102 -4.93 -6.40 -9.85
C PRO A 102 -6.25 -6.32 -9.09
N ARG A 103 -7.31 -6.97 -9.59
CA ARG A 103 -8.61 -7.03 -8.90
C ARG A 103 -8.64 -8.21 -7.94
N LEU A 104 -8.72 -7.93 -6.65
CA LEU A 104 -8.90 -8.95 -5.60
C LEU A 104 -10.37 -8.93 -5.11
N PRO A 105 -11.17 -9.96 -5.41
CA PRO A 105 -12.59 -9.99 -5.05
C PRO A 105 -12.83 -10.13 -3.54
N MET A 106 -11.84 -10.58 -2.77
CA MET A 106 -11.96 -10.84 -1.33
C MET A 106 -12.04 -9.57 -0.47
N TYR A 107 -11.62 -8.43 -1.01
CA TYR A 107 -11.49 -7.19 -0.23
C TYR A 107 -12.75 -6.32 -0.19
N ASP A 108 -13.84 -6.73 -0.84
CA ASP A 108 -15.12 -6.00 -0.97
C ASP A 108 -14.97 -4.46 -1.06
N LEU A 109 -14.07 -4.01 -1.94
CA LEU A 109 -13.82 -2.59 -2.14
C LEU A 109 -14.68 -2.06 -3.27
N ASN A 110 -15.52 -1.08 -2.98
CA ASN A 110 -16.26 -0.29 -3.97
C ASN A 110 -15.32 0.66 -4.72
N LEU A 111 -14.52 0.10 -5.64
CA LEU A 111 -13.52 0.86 -6.40
C LEU A 111 -14.11 1.47 -7.68
N PRO A 112 -13.81 2.74 -7.99
CA PRO A 112 -14.16 3.34 -9.26
C PRO A 112 -13.52 2.61 -10.45
N LYS A 113 -14.06 2.87 -11.65
CA LYS A 113 -13.46 2.39 -12.91
C LYS A 113 -11.99 2.81 -12.99
N ASN A 114 -11.18 2.05 -13.72
CA ASN A 114 -9.78 2.38 -14.00
C ASN A 114 -8.85 2.42 -12.77
N ILE A 115 -9.23 1.82 -11.65
CA ILE A 115 -8.32 1.60 -10.50
C ILE A 115 -7.70 0.20 -10.58
N CYS A 116 -8.53 -0.80 -10.86
CA CYS A 116 -8.11 -2.18 -11.04
C CYS A 116 -8.33 -2.67 -12.48
N SER A 117 -7.53 -3.64 -12.89
CA SER A 117 -7.67 -4.40 -14.14
C SER A 117 -7.34 -5.87 -13.90
N ASN A 118 -7.78 -6.73 -14.81
CA ASN A 118 -7.38 -8.14 -14.84
C ASN A 118 -6.30 -8.43 -15.91
N THR A 119 -6.14 -7.54 -16.89
CA THR A 119 -5.25 -7.72 -18.04
C THR A 119 -4.04 -6.80 -17.98
N ASN A 120 -4.25 -5.49 -17.89
CA ASN A 120 -3.19 -4.50 -17.69
C ASN A 120 -3.06 -4.14 -16.21
N CYS A 121 -2.56 -5.09 -15.42
CA CYS A 121 -2.36 -4.90 -13.99
C CYS A 121 -0.95 -5.27 -13.54
N ILE A 122 -0.57 -4.74 -12.38
CA ILE A 122 0.70 -5.05 -11.73
C ILE A 122 0.70 -6.55 -11.37
N PRO A 123 1.75 -7.29 -11.75
CA PRO A 123 1.84 -8.71 -11.46
C PRO A 123 1.92 -8.98 -9.95
N MET A 124 1.29 -10.08 -9.52
CA MET A 124 1.37 -10.62 -8.17
C MET A 124 1.96 -12.03 -8.21
N LYS A 125 1.14 -13.05 -7.95
CA LYS A 125 1.53 -14.46 -8.03
C LYS A 125 1.02 -15.05 -9.35
N PRO A 126 1.74 -16.01 -9.95
CA PRO A 126 1.21 -16.73 -11.11
C PRO A 126 0.02 -17.59 -10.70
N CYS A 127 -1.01 -17.64 -11.55
CA CYS A 127 -2.17 -18.50 -11.35
C CYS A 127 -1.81 -19.98 -11.53
N GLU A 128 -2.07 -20.78 -10.51
CA GLU A 128 -1.73 -22.21 -10.45
C GLU A 128 -2.88 -23.13 -10.90
N TYR A 129 -3.96 -22.56 -11.44
CA TYR A 129 -5.09 -23.36 -11.93
C TYR A 129 -4.66 -24.29 -13.07
N VAL A 130 -4.91 -25.59 -12.91
CA VAL A 130 -4.67 -26.63 -13.92
C VAL A 130 -5.95 -26.90 -14.71
N PHE A 131 -5.87 -26.85 -16.04
CA PHE A 131 -7.00 -27.16 -16.90
C PHE A 131 -7.31 -28.66 -16.89
N LYS A 132 -8.55 -29.04 -16.57
CA LYS A 132 -8.97 -30.45 -16.48
C LYS A 132 -9.50 -31.06 -17.80
N ARG A 133 -9.74 -30.23 -18.82
CA ARG A 133 -10.35 -30.61 -20.11
C ARG A 133 -9.89 -29.65 -21.21
N GLY A 134 -10.07 -30.05 -22.46
CA GLY A 134 -9.79 -29.23 -23.65
C GLY A 134 -8.35 -29.32 -24.13
N LYS A 135 -7.96 -28.45 -25.09
CA LYS A 135 -6.64 -28.49 -25.76
C LYS A 135 -5.45 -28.30 -24.83
N ARG A 136 -5.64 -27.57 -23.73
CA ARG A 136 -4.61 -27.24 -22.73
C ARG A 136 -4.71 -28.10 -21.48
N CYS A 137 -5.36 -29.27 -21.56
CA CYS A 137 -5.55 -30.15 -20.41
C CYS A 137 -4.21 -30.54 -19.79
N GLY A 138 -4.10 -30.46 -18.47
CA GLY A 138 -2.86 -30.70 -17.73
C GLY A 138 -1.94 -29.49 -17.61
N GLU A 139 -2.14 -28.43 -18.41
CA GLU A 139 -1.34 -27.20 -18.32
C GLU A 139 -1.85 -26.26 -17.21
N THR A 140 -0.94 -25.41 -16.71
CA THR A 140 -1.27 -24.33 -15.77
C THR A 140 -1.67 -23.02 -16.49
N CYS A 141 -2.48 -22.21 -15.81
CA CYS A 141 -2.93 -20.93 -16.34
C CYS A 141 -1.80 -19.89 -16.47
N ASN A 142 -0.90 -19.80 -15.48
CA ASN A 142 0.25 -18.88 -15.42
C ASN A 142 -0.06 -17.39 -15.59
N GLN A 143 -1.32 -16.97 -15.46
CA GLN A 143 -1.66 -15.54 -15.49
C GLN A 143 -1.03 -14.84 -14.27
N PRO A 144 -0.37 -13.67 -14.46
CA PRO A 144 0.40 -13.02 -13.40
C PRO A 144 -0.46 -12.29 -12.35
N SER A 145 -1.78 -12.23 -12.55
CA SER A 145 -2.76 -11.62 -11.65
C SER A 145 -3.38 -12.60 -10.65
N GLY A 146 -2.66 -13.69 -10.35
CA GLY A 146 -3.08 -14.66 -9.35
C GLY A 146 -2.98 -14.11 -7.93
N PHE A 147 -3.97 -14.46 -7.11
CA PHE A 147 -4.03 -14.13 -5.70
C PHE A 147 -4.33 -15.38 -4.87
N ILE A 148 -3.87 -15.37 -3.62
CA ILE A 148 -4.13 -16.45 -2.66
C ILE A 148 -5.61 -16.37 -2.24
N SER A 149 -6.27 -17.51 -2.18
CA SER A 149 -7.63 -17.66 -1.67
C SER A 149 -7.76 -19.01 -0.98
N GLU A 150 -8.87 -19.29 -0.33
CA GLU A 150 -9.16 -20.60 0.30
C GLU A 150 -9.06 -21.75 -0.71
N GLN A 151 -9.34 -21.47 -1.99
CA GLN A 151 -9.29 -22.44 -3.09
C GLN A 151 -7.91 -22.52 -3.78
N GLY A 152 -6.87 -21.95 -3.18
CA GLY A 152 -5.50 -21.87 -3.71
C GLY A 152 -5.20 -20.59 -4.49
N ILE A 153 -4.07 -20.57 -5.20
CA ILE A 153 -3.59 -19.40 -5.96
C ILE A 153 -4.25 -19.36 -7.34
N THR A 154 -5.23 -18.47 -7.52
CA THR A 154 -5.99 -18.39 -8.78
C THR A 154 -6.16 -16.96 -9.26
N CYS A 155 -6.32 -16.78 -10.57
CA CYS A 155 -6.70 -15.48 -11.16
C CYS A 155 -8.21 -15.26 -11.05
N LEU A 156 -8.65 -14.01 -11.21
CA LEU A 156 -10.07 -13.63 -11.08
C LEU A 156 -11.01 -14.49 -11.96
N GLN A 157 -10.60 -14.81 -13.19
CA GLN A 157 -11.41 -15.62 -14.10
C GLN A 157 -11.62 -17.05 -13.59
N HIS A 158 -10.63 -17.64 -12.94
CA HIS A 158 -10.74 -19.00 -12.39
C HIS A 158 -11.41 -19.00 -11.01
N TYR A 159 -11.12 -17.98 -10.19
CA TYR A 159 -11.80 -17.75 -8.93
C TYR A 159 -13.33 -17.65 -9.11
N THR A 160 -13.78 -16.77 -10.01
CA THR A 160 -15.22 -16.58 -10.30
C THR A 160 -15.89 -17.82 -10.88
N LYS A 161 -15.16 -18.67 -11.62
CA LYS A 161 -15.68 -19.94 -12.14
C LYS A 161 -15.85 -20.99 -11.04
N LYS A 162 -14.96 -21.03 -10.05
CA LYS A 162 -15.05 -21.94 -8.91
C LYS A 162 -16.21 -21.55 -7.98
N MET A 163 -16.34 -20.26 -7.68
CA MET A 163 -17.42 -19.70 -6.85
C MET A 163 -18.83 -19.90 -7.43
N LYS A 164 -18.97 -20.15 -8.73
CA LYS A 164 -20.27 -20.46 -9.38
C LYS A 164 -20.66 -21.93 -9.33
N LYS A 165 -19.75 -22.80 -8.90
CA LYS A 165 -19.98 -24.26 -8.82
C LYS A 165 -20.32 -24.72 -7.41
N GLU A 166 -20.23 -23.82 -6.43
CA GLU A 166 -20.78 -23.94 -5.08
C GLU A 166 -22.22 -23.41 -5.09
#